data_AF-A0A7J9HC11-F1
#
_entry.id   AF-A0A7J9HC11-F1
#
_cell.length_a   1.000
_cell.length_b   1.000
_cell.length_c   1.000
_cell.angle_alpha   90.00
_cell.angle_beta   90.00
_cell.angle_gamma   90.00
#
_symmetry.space_group_name_H-M   'P 1'
#
loop_
_entity.id
_entity.type
_entity.pdbx_description
1 polymer ?
#
loop_
_entity_poly.entity_id
_entity_poly.type
_entity_poly.pdbx_seq_one_letter_code
_entity_poly.pdbx_strand_id
1 'polypeptide(L)'
;METTLIGSLTVREYLYYSAVLQLPGFFSQKKSVVEEAIHAMSLGDFANKLIGGHCFMKGLPSGERRRVAIARELVMRPHILFIDEPLYHLDSVSALLMMVTLKKLTSTGCTLIFTLNQSSTEVFGLFDRICLLSNGNTLFFGETLACLQHFSNAGFPCPIMQSPSDHFLRAINTDFDRIIAMCKNWQDDNGDFSAVNMDTAVAICTLEATYKSSADAAAVETMILRLTEKEGPLLKSKGKASNATRIAVLTWRSLLIMSREFKYYWLRLILYTLLTLCIGTIFSGLGHSLSSVVTRVAAIFVFVSFTSLLSIAGVPVLMKEIKIYASEESNQHSGALAFLFGQLLSSIPFLFLISISSSLVFYFLIGLRDEFSLLMYFVLNFFMCLLVNEGLILAVVSLWKNIFQSVLTLVTIHVVLMLAAGYFRIRSKLPGPVWMHPLSYIAFHTYSIQALHSAYDISPRSNAKWENVLVLFLMAVGYRILVFVLLHFYARKNVSLHRLFRGKHNSTA
;
A
#
# COMPACT_ATOMS: atom_id res chain seq x y z
N MET A 1 -3.45 -7.49 10.07
CA MET A 1 -2.95 -6.66 8.95
C MET A 1 -2.76 -7.52 7.70
N GLU A 2 -3.54 -7.33 6.63
CA GLU A 2 -3.23 -7.97 5.34
C GLU A 2 -1.93 -7.40 4.79
N THR A 3 -0.94 -8.25 4.55
CA THR A 3 0.32 -7.87 3.91
C THR A 3 0.02 -7.42 2.48
N THR A 4 0.24 -6.13 2.19
CA THR A 4 0.03 -5.57 0.84
C THR A 4 1.13 -6.05 -0.10
N LEU A 5 0.98 -7.27 -0.61
CA LEU A 5 1.86 -7.86 -1.62
C LEU A 5 1.53 -7.30 -3.00
N ILE A 6 2.55 -7.15 -3.84
CA ILE A 6 2.39 -6.69 -5.22
C ILE A 6 2.06 -7.89 -6.10
N GLY A 7 0.77 -8.05 -6.43
CA GLY A 7 0.27 -9.23 -7.13
C GLY A 7 0.79 -9.43 -8.56
N SER A 8 1.22 -8.36 -9.24
CA SER A 8 1.72 -8.35 -10.62
C SER A 8 3.18 -8.79 -10.77
N LEU A 9 3.87 -9.02 -9.65
CA LEU A 9 5.25 -9.50 -9.62
C LEU A 9 5.30 -10.99 -9.29
N THR A 10 6.35 -11.65 -9.76
CA THR A 10 6.70 -13.00 -9.30
C THR A 10 7.30 -12.96 -7.91
N VAL A 11 7.32 -14.10 -7.20
CA VAL A 11 7.93 -14.21 -5.87
C VAL A 11 9.39 -13.76 -5.90
N ARG A 12 10.18 -14.28 -6.84
CA ARG A 12 11.60 -13.95 -7.00
C ARG A 12 11.81 -12.46 -7.27
N GLU A 13 11.04 -11.86 -8.18
CA GLU A 13 11.12 -10.43 -8.45
C GLU A 13 10.77 -9.59 -7.24
N TYR A 14 9.69 -9.94 -6.53
CA TYR A 14 9.24 -9.23 -5.34
C TYR A 14 10.31 -9.24 -4.23
N LEU A 15 10.88 -10.40 -3.94
CA LEU A 15 11.96 -10.54 -2.96
C LEU A 15 13.25 -9.83 -3.42
N TYR A 16 13.57 -9.89 -4.71
CA TYR A 16 14.71 -9.17 -5.28
C TYR A 16 14.56 -7.65 -5.13
N TYR A 17 13.38 -7.09 -5.39
CA TYR A 17 13.15 -5.66 -5.15
C TYR A 17 13.31 -5.30 -3.67
N SER A 18 12.80 -6.13 -2.77
CA SER A 18 13.02 -5.93 -1.33
C SER A 18 14.51 -5.92 -0.99
N ALA A 19 15.27 -6.88 -1.51
CA ALA A 19 16.72 -6.97 -1.31
C ALA A 19 17.46 -5.72 -1.80
N VAL A 20 17.12 -5.22 -2.99
CA VAL A 20 17.80 -4.05 -3.55
C VAL A 20 17.46 -2.77 -2.80
N LEU A 21 16.23 -2.64 -2.30
CA LEU A 21 15.80 -1.48 -1.50
C LEU A 21 16.41 -1.45 -0.10
N GLN A 22 16.55 -2.62 0.53
CA GLN A 22 16.90 -2.71 1.94
C GLN A 22 18.40 -2.96 2.19
N LEU A 23 19.09 -3.73 1.35
CA LEU A 23 20.51 -4.06 1.53
C LEU A 23 21.44 -3.12 0.73
N PRO A 24 22.53 -2.60 1.32
CA PRO A 24 23.62 -1.99 0.55
C PRO A 24 24.46 -3.07 -0.17
N GLY A 25 25.33 -2.63 -1.09
CA GLY A 25 26.29 -3.51 -1.78
C GLY A 25 25.87 -3.92 -3.20
N PHE A 26 26.68 -4.80 -3.81
CA PHE A 26 26.59 -5.21 -5.22
C PHE A 26 25.39 -6.13 -5.51
N PHE A 27 24.88 -6.04 -6.74
CA PHE A 27 23.70 -6.80 -7.18
C PHE A 27 23.85 -8.33 -7.10
N SER A 28 25.04 -8.88 -7.36
CA SER A 28 25.27 -10.33 -7.35
C SER A 28 25.08 -10.96 -5.98
N GLN A 29 25.52 -10.27 -4.92
CA GLN A 29 25.33 -10.73 -3.54
C GLN A 29 23.84 -10.73 -3.15
N LYS A 30 23.06 -9.77 -3.67
CA LYS A 30 21.62 -9.67 -3.41
C LYS A 30 20.83 -10.83 -4.02
N LYS A 31 21.25 -11.36 -5.17
CA LYS A 31 20.61 -12.54 -5.78
C LYS A 31 20.77 -13.79 -4.91
N SER A 32 21.96 -14.04 -4.38
CA SER A 32 22.22 -15.16 -3.47
C SER A 32 21.32 -15.12 -2.23
N VAL A 33 21.21 -13.94 -1.60
CA VAL A 33 20.36 -13.74 -0.41
C VAL A 33 18.88 -14.02 -0.72
N VAL A 34 18.41 -13.65 -1.90
CA VAL A 34 17.03 -13.91 -2.32
C VAL A 34 16.79 -15.40 -2.52
N GLU A 35 17.69 -16.13 -3.17
CA GLU A 35 17.55 -17.58 -3.33
C GLU A 35 17.62 -18.30 -1.97
N GLU A 36 18.49 -17.87 -1.06
CA GLU A 36 18.51 -18.38 0.32
C GLU A 36 17.17 -18.15 1.03
N ALA A 37 16.56 -16.97 0.90
CA ALA A 37 15.25 -16.68 1.49
C ALA A 37 14.12 -17.53 0.87
N ILE A 38 14.17 -17.80 -0.44
CA ILE A 38 13.23 -18.68 -1.14
C ILE A 38 13.38 -20.13 -0.63
N HIS A 39 14.61 -20.61 -0.47
CA HIS A 39 14.88 -21.95 0.05
C HIS A 39 14.52 -22.08 1.53
N ALA A 40 14.82 -21.08 2.34
CA ALA A 40 14.48 -20.97 3.75
C ALA A 40 12.97 -21.13 4.00
N MET A 41 12.13 -20.59 3.10
CA MET A 41 10.68 -20.63 3.20
C MET A 41 10.01 -21.71 2.33
N SER A 42 10.80 -22.64 1.77
CA SER A 42 10.29 -23.72 0.91
C SER A 42 9.42 -23.19 -0.25
N LEU A 43 9.84 -22.09 -0.88
CA LEU A 43 9.11 -21.40 -1.96
C LEU A 43 9.66 -21.71 -3.37
N GLY A 44 10.52 -22.71 -3.51
CA GLY A 44 11.20 -23.04 -4.79
C GLY A 44 10.24 -23.21 -5.97
N ASP A 45 9.19 -24.01 -5.81
CA ASP A 45 8.20 -24.31 -6.86
C ASP A 45 7.34 -23.10 -7.25
N PHE A 46 7.32 -22.07 -6.40
CA PHE A 46 6.53 -20.86 -6.56
C PHE A 46 7.39 -19.63 -6.91
N ALA A 47 8.72 -19.77 -6.99
CA ALA A 47 9.65 -18.67 -7.19
C ALA A 47 9.33 -17.80 -8.42
N ASN A 48 8.94 -18.44 -9.54
CA ASN A 48 8.63 -17.75 -10.80
C ASN A 48 7.12 -17.56 -11.05
N LYS A 49 6.26 -17.86 -10.07
CA LYS A 49 4.80 -17.67 -10.18
C LYS A 49 4.39 -16.28 -9.70
N LEU A 50 3.37 -15.71 -10.34
CA LEU A 50 2.79 -14.42 -9.97
C LEU A 50 2.06 -14.51 -8.61
N ILE A 51 2.29 -13.52 -7.74
CA ILE A 51 1.74 -13.54 -6.38
C ILE A 51 0.21 -13.41 -6.38
N GLY A 52 -0.32 -12.44 -7.13
CA GLY A 52 -1.76 -12.12 -7.16
C GLY A 52 -2.52 -12.73 -8.33
N GLY A 53 -1.80 -13.38 -9.27
CA GLY A 53 -2.40 -13.91 -10.49
C GLY A 53 -2.80 -12.84 -11.51
N HIS A 54 -3.49 -13.27 -12.56
CA HIS A 54 -4.06 -12.42 -13.63
C HIS A 54 -5.50 -12.86 -13.89
N CYS A 55 -6.27 -12.19 -14.76
CA CYS A 55 -7.68 -12.59 -15.01
C CYS A 55 -7.84 -14.06 -15.45
N PHE A 56 -6.79 -14.67 -15.99
CA PHE A 56 -6.79 -16.05 -16.48
C PHE A 56 -5.86 -16.98 -15.70
N MET A 57 -5.10 -16.49 -14.72
CA MET A 57 -4.18 -17.31 -13.93
C MET A 57 -4.42 -17.13 -12.44
N LYS A 58 -4.63 -18.24 -11.72
CA LYS A 58 -4.74 -18.23 -10.26
C LYS A 58 -3.44 -17.71 -9.64
N GLY A 59 -3.58 -16.81 -8.67
CA GLY A 59 -2.47 -16.36 -7.83
C GLY A 59 -2.03 -17.44 -6.85
N LEU A 60 -1.07 -17.08 -5.99
CA LEU A 60 -0.61 -17.96 -4.93
C LEU A 60 -1.71 -18.18 -3.88
N PRO A 61 -1.82 -19.40 -3.30
CA PRO A 61 -2.69 -19.62 -2.16
C PRO A 61 -2.25 -18.80 -0.93
N SER A 62 -3.15 -18.66 0.05
CA SER A 62 -2.95 -17.78 1.21
C SER A 62 -1.71 -18.14 2.03
N GLY A 63 -1.43 -19.43 2.22
CA GLY A 63 -0.24 -19.93 2.93
C GLY A 63 1.07 -19.51 2.29
N GLU A 64 1.16 -19.66 0.98
CA GLU A 64 2.33 -19.30 0.17
C GLU A 64 2.53 -17.79 0.19
N ARG A 65 1.44 -17.02 0.05
CA ARG A 65 1.49 -15.54 0.18
C ARG A 65 2.01 -15.12 1.55
N ARG A 66 1.60 -15.82 2.62
CA ARG A 66 2.11 -15.58 3.97
C ARG A 66 3.60 -15.89 4.08
N ARG A 67 4.05 -17.02 3.52
CA ARG A 67 5.48 -17.37 3.45
C ARG A 67 6.29 -16.34 2.67
N VAL A 68 5.77 -15.82 1.56
CA VAL A 68 6.41 -14.74 0.77
C VAL A 68 6.56 -13.46 1.59
N ALA A 69 5.56 -13.11 2.41
CA ALA A 69 5.64 -11.94 3.28
C ALA A 69 6.72 -12.09 4.36
N ILE A 70 6.88 -13.28 4.95
CA ILE A 70 7.95 -13.54 5.92
C ILE A 70 9.31 -13.61 5.21
N ALA A 71 9.38 -14.25 4.03
CA ALA A 71 10.58 -14.32 3.20
C ALA A 71 11.12 -12.91 2.86
N ARG A 72 10.22 -11.94 2.61
CA ARG A 72 10.59 -10.54 2.37
C ARG A 72 11.40 -9.95 3.52
N GLU A 73 11.00 -10.19 4.78
CA GLU A 73 11.72 -9.70 5.95
C GLU A 73 13.00 -10.51 6.20
N LEU A 74 13.01 -11.80 5.86
CA LEU A 74 14.20 -12.65 5.96
C LEU A 74 15.33 -12.25 5.00
N VAL A 75 15.04 -11.52 3.92
CA VAL A 75 16.08 -10.97 3.03
C VAL A 75 17.09 -10.13 3.81
N MET A 76 16.67 -9.46 4.88
CA MET A 76 17.59 -8.68 5.73
C MET A 76 18.49 -9.53 6.60
N ARG A 77 18.32 -10.87 6.62
CA ARG A 77 18.91 -11.81 7.57
C ARG A 77 18.88 -11.25 9.00
N PRO A 78 17.68 -11.02 9.56
CA PRO A 78 17.54 -10.53 10.93
C PRO A 78 17.97 -11.61 11.94
N HIS A 79 18.51 -11.18 13.08
CA HIS A 79 18.80 -12.09 14.20
C HIS A 79 17.56 -12.39 15.06
N ILE A 80 16.62 -11.43 15.09
CA ILE A 80 15.35 -11.53 15.82
C ILE A 80 14.25 -11.14 14.84
N LEU A 81 13.24 -11.99 14.70
CA LEU A 81 12.10 -11.75 13.82
C LEU A 81 10.79 -11.84 14.62
N PHE A 82 10.04 -10.75 14.58
CA PHE A 82 8.71 -10.64 15.17
C PHE A 82 7.64 -10.90 14.12
N ILE A 83 6.71 -11.81 14.39
CA ILE A 83 5.63 -12.16 13.47
C ILE A 83 4.29 -12.10 14.20
N ASP A 84 3.42 -11.20 13.78
CA ASP A 84 2.08 -11.12 14.32
C ASP A 84 1.17 -12.15 13.64
N GLU A 85 0.71 -13.17 14.38
CA GLU A 85 -0.20 -14.24 13.94
C GLU A 85 0.22 -14.96 12.64
N PRO A 86 1.33 -15.74 12.61
CA PRO A 86 1.81 -16.38 11.40
C PRO A 86 0.81 -17.35 10.74
N LEU A 87 -0.10 -17.93 11.53
CA LEU A 87 -1.03 -18.99 11.10
C LEU A 87 -2.43 -18.51 10.73
N TYR A 88 -2.65 -17.19 10.76
CA TYR A 88 -3.96 -16.62 10.50
C TYR A 88 -4.44 -16.91 9.07
N HIS A 89 -5.69 -17.39 8.93
CA HIS A 89 -6.31 -17.82 7.66
C HIS A 89 -5.58 -18.93 6.90
N LEU A 90 -4.86 -19.80 7.61
CA LEU A 90 -4.27 -21.01 7.04
C LEU A 90 -5.12 -22.23 7.39
N ASP A 91 -5.20 -23.18 6.48
CA ASP A 91 -5.66 -24.53 6.76
C ASP A 91 -4.66 -25.27 7.67
N SER A 92 -5.12 -26.33 8.34
CA SER A 92 -4.31 -27.08 9.30
C SER A 92 -3.00 -27.61 8.71
N VAL A 93 -3.03 -28.09 7.47
CA VAL A 93 -1.84 -28.62 6.78
C VAL A 93 -0.84 -27.50 6.47
N SER A 94 -1.31 -26.40 5.87
CA SER A 94 -0.45 -25.23 5.61
C SER A 94 0.10 -24.61 6.90
N ALA A 95 -0.67 -24.61 7.98
CA ALA A 95 -0.25 -24.11 9.29
C ALA A 95 0.88 -24.97 9.88
N LEU A 96 0.75 -26.30 9.84
CA LEU A 96 1.82 -27.21 10.26
C LEU A 96 3.09 -27.01 9.42
N LEU A 97 2.95 -26.95 8.09
CA LEU A 97 4.07 -26.71 7.18
C LEU A 97 4.77 -25.37 7.48
N MET A 98 4.01 -24.31 7.73
CA MET A 98 4.55 -23.02 8.14
C MET A 98 5.37 -23.15 9.43
N MET A 99 4.83 -23.82 10.45
CA MET A 99 5.51 -23.97 11.74
C MET A 99 6.78 -24.82 11.66
N VAL A 100 6.76 -25.91 10.90
CA VAL A 100 7.96 -26.73 10.64
C VAL A 100 9.03 -25.91 9.92
N THR A 101 8.63 -25.07 8.97
CA THR A 101 9.54 -24.17 8.25
C THR A 101 10.15 -23.13 9.19
N LEU A 102 9.33 -22.50 10.05
CA LEU A 102 9.80 -21.57 11.08
C LEU A 102 10.75 -22.25 12.08
N LYS A 103 10.44 -23.49 12.50
CA LYS A 103 11.32 -24.28 13.37
C LYS A 103 12.67 -24.57 12.72
N LYS A 104 12.69 -24.88 11.43
CA LYS A 104 13.95 -25.06 10.68
C LYS A 104 14.77 -23.77 10.62
N LEU A 105 14.12 -22.61 10.62
CA LEU A 105 14.80 -21.32 10.62
C LEU A 105 15.44 -20.99 11.95
N THR A 106 14.87 -21.42 13.08
CA THR A 106 15.53 -21.20 14.39
C THR A 106 16.86 -21.92 14.49
N SER A 107 17.02 -23.08 13.84
CA SER A 107 18.29 -23.81 13.73
C SER A 107 19.40 -23.03 13.02
N THR A 108 19.06 -21.98 12.26
CA THR A 108 20.04 -21.09 11.60
C THR A 108 20.55 -19.97 12.51
N GLY A 109 20.08 -19.89 13.76
CA GLY A 109 20.45 -18.85 14.72
C GLY A 109 19.55 -17.61 14.71
N CYS A 110 18.35 -17.71 14.13
CA CYS A 110 17.34 -16.66 14.17
C CYS A 110 16.36 -16.90 15.34
N THR A 111 16.22 -15.94 16.24
CA THR A 111 15.20 -15.97 17.29
C THR A 111 13.85 -15.52 16.72
N LEU A 112 12.84 -16.39 16.82
CA LEU A 112 11.48 -16.09 16.37
C LEU A 112 10.58 -15.79 17.56
N ILE A 113 9.86 -14.67 17.49
CA ILE A 113 8.84 -14.29 18.47
C ILE A 113 7.55 -14.03 17.70
N PHE A 114 6.49 -14.73 18.06
CA PHE A 114 5.21 -14.58 17.36
C PHE A 114 4.03 -14.74 18.30
N THR A 115 2.91 -14.13 17.92
CA THR A 115 1.62 -14.21 18.62
C THR A 115 0.74 -15.26 17.96
N LEU A 116 -0.08 -15.98 18.72
CA LEU A 116 -1.07 -16.93 18.20
C LEU A 116 -2.36 -16.83 18.99
N ASN A 117 -3.48 -16.85 18.29
CA ASN A 117 -4.81 -16.91 18.92
C ASN A 117 -5.28 -18.34 19.17
N GLN A 118 -4.92 -19.27 18.30
CA GLN A 118 -5.31 -20.67 18.41
C GLN A 118 -4.27 -21.52 17.67
N SER A 119 -4.00 -22.71 18.20
CA SER A 119 -3.10 -23.68 17.58
C SER A 119 -3.69 -25.08 17.65
N SER A 120 -3.38 -25.92 16.66
CA SER A 120 -3.60 -27.36 16.77
C SER A 120 -2.58 -27.98 17.74
N THR A 121 -2.89 -29.15 18.28
CA THR A 121 -2.00 -29.90 19.18
C THR A 121 -0.64 -30.19 18.52
N GLU A 122 -0.63 -30.49 17.22
CA GLU A 122 0.60 -30.75 16.46
C GLU A 122 1.50 -29.51 16.40
N VAL A 123 0.92 -28.33 16.17
CA VAL A 123 1.65 -27.06 16.17
C VAL A 123 2.14 -26.72 17.57
N PHE A 124 1.31 -26.95 18.58
CA PHE A 124 1.64 -26.69 19.98
C PHE A 124 2.89 -27.47 20.43
N GLY A 125 3.04 -28.71 19.97
CA GLY A 125 4.22 -29.54 20.27
C GLY A 125 5.54 -29.03 19.68
N LEU A 126 5.53 -28.06 18.76
CA LEU A 126 6.74 -27.52 18.13
C LEU A 126 7.35 -26.32 18.87
N PHE A 127 6.64 -25.74 19.83
CA PHE A 127 7.08 -24.56 20.56
C PHE A 127 8.19 -24.88 21.56
N ASP A 128 9.26 -24.08 21.54
CA ASP A 128 10.34 -24.17 22.53
C ASP A 128 9.91 -23.56 23.87
N ARG A 129 9.28 -22.37 23.79
CA ARG A 129 8.85 -21.58 24.95
C ARG A 129 7.52 -20.92 24.67
N ILE A 130 6.74 -20.72 25.71
CA ILE A 130 5.41 -20.09 25.66
C ILE A 130 5.37 -18.93 26.65
N CYS A 131 4.72 -17.85 26.24
CA CYS A 131 4.35 -16.72 27.08
C CYS A 131 2.83 -16.60 27.08
N LEU A 132 2.19 -16.75 28.24
CA LEU A 132 0.75 -16.56 28.40
C LEU A 132 0.48 -15.19 29.03
N LEU A 133 -0.35 -14.41 28.36
CA LEU A 133 -0.74 -13.06 28.75
C LEU A 133 -2.25 -12.98 28.91
N SER A 134 -2.72 -12.33 29.97
CA SER A 134 -4.13 -11.96 30.15
C SER A 134 -4.23 -10.56 30.71
N ASN A 135 -5.04 -9.69 30.09
CA ASN A 135 -5.24 -8.29 30.49
C ASN A 135 -3.95 -7.48 30.75
N GLY A 136 -2.87 -7.81 30.03
CA GLY A 136 -1.56 -7.16 30.19
C GLY A 136 -0.64 -7.80 31.24
N ASN A 137 -1.14 -8.74 32.04
CA ASN A 137 -0.36 -9.48 33.04
C ASN A 137 0.22 -10.76 32.45
N THR A 138 1.43 -11.12 32.90
CA THR A 138 2.09 -12.38 32.52
C THR A 138 1.68 -13.48 33.49
N LEU A 139 1.02 -14.50 32.96
CA LEU A 139 0.54 -15.64 33.75
C LEU A 139 1.54 -16.80 33.78
N PHE A 140 2.34 -16.93 32.72
CA PHE A 140 3.41 -17.91 32.63
C PHE A 140 4.38 -17.51 31.52
N PHE A 141 5.67 -17.68 31.75
CA PHE A 141 6.69 -17.65 30.72
C PHE A 141 7.76 -18.70 31.01
N GLY A 142 7.95 -19.63 30.08
CA GLY A 142 8.85 -20.76 30.28
C GLY A 142 8.76 -21.79 29.14
N GLU A 143 9.29 -22.99 29.41
CA GLU A 143 9.21 -24.11 28.47
C GLU A 143 7.78 -24.64 28.33
N THR A 144 7.45 -25.15 27.14
CA THR A 144 6.11 -25.62 26.80
C THR A 144 5.61 -26.72 27.74
N LEU A 145 6.48 -27.65 28.14
CA LEU A 145 6.13 -28.75 29.06
C LEU A 145 5.94 -28.26 30.50
N ALA A 146 6.72 -27.27 30.94
CA ALA A 146 6.60 -26.67 32.26
C ALA A 146 5.26 -25.93 32.42
N CYS A 147 4.70 -25.38 31.33
CA CYS A 147 3.38 -24.76 31.35
C CYS A 147 2.27 -25.72 31.80
N LEU A 148 2.31 -26.99 31.35
CA LEU A 148 1.33 -28.01 31.78
C LEU A 148 1.42 -28.28 33.28
N GLN A 149 2.64 -28.37 33.80
CA GLN A 149 2.90 -28.57 35.23
C GLN A 149 2.44 -27.37 36.06
N HIS A 150 2.69 -26.15 35.58
CA HIS A 150 2.23 -24.91 36.21
C HIS A 150 0.71 -24.86 36.39
N PHE A 151 -0.04 -25.19 35.34
CA PHE A 151 -1.50 -25.27 35.40
C PHE A 151 -1.99 -26.35 36.37
N SER A 152 -1.32 -27.50 36.41
CA SER A 152 -1.64 -28.56 37.38
C SER A 152 -1.38 -28.12 38.83
N ASN A 153 -0.27 -27.42 39.09
CA ASN A 153 0.10 -26.92 40.42
C ASN A 153 -0.84 -25.82 40.91
N ALA A 154 -1.35 -24.99 40.00
CA ALA A 154 -2.36 -23.98 40.29
C ALA A 154 -3.77 -24.56 40.53
N GLY A 155 -3.96 -25.89 40.40
CA GLY A 155 -5.25 -26.55 40.61
C GLY A 155 -6.12 -26.65 39.35
N PHE A 156 -5.56 -26.36 38.17
CA PHE A 156 -6.29 -26.31 36.89
C PHE A 156 -5.69 -27.26 35.83
N PRO A 157 -5.61 -28.58 36.11
CA PRO A 157 -5.01 -29.54 35.19
C PRO A 157 -5.77 -29.60 33.86
N CYS A 158 -5.04 -29.83 32.77
CA CYS A 158 -5.64 -29.98 31.45
C CYS A 158 -6.45 -31.29 31.37
N PRO A 159 -7.71 -31.25 30.89
CA PRO A 159 -8.50 -32.46 30.64
C PRO A 159 -7.86 -33.38 29.60
N ILE A 160 -8.02 -34.70 29.78
CA ILE A 160 -7.36 -35.74 28.94
C ILE A 160 -7.78 -35.66 27.47
N MET A 161 -9.00 -35.20 27.18
CA MET A 161 -9.56 -35.14 25.82
C MET A 161 -9.56 -33.73 25.22
N GLN A 162 -8.92 -32.76 25.87
CA GLN A 162 -8.85 -31.38 25.39
C GLN A 162 -7.42 -31.04 24.96
N SER A 163 -7.28 -30.28 23.88
CA SER A 163 -5.96 -29.78 23.47
C SER A 163 -5.44 -28.78 24.51
N PRO A 164 -4.16 -28.87 24.94
CA PRO A 164 -3.58 -27.95 25.91
C PRO A 164 -3.73 -26.48 25.56
N SER A 165 -3.54 -26.12 24.29
CA SER A 165 -3.68 -24.74 23.82
C SER A 165 -5.09 -24.18 24.03
N ASP A 166 -6.11 -24.98 23.77
CA ASP A 166 -7.51 -24.58 23.96
C ASP A 166 -7.86 -24.46 25.44
N HIS A 167 -7.41 -25.42 26.26
CA HIS A 167 -7.58 -25.36 27.71
C HIS A 167 -6.96 -24.10 28.31
N PHE A 168 -5.72 -23.79 27.93
CA PHE A 168 -5.03 -22.59 28.43
C PHE A 168 -5.76 -21.31 28.05
N LEU A 169 -6.20 -21.17 26.80
CA LEU A 169 -6.90 -19.95 26.35
C LEU A 169 -8.26 -19.78 27.02
N ARG A 170 -8.99 -20.88 27.23
CA ARG A 170 -10.24 -20.86 27.97
C ARG A 170 -10.05 -20.46 29.43
N ALA A 171 -9.02 -21.00 30.08
CA ALA A 171 -8.72 -20.73 31.49
C ALA A 171 -8.20 -19.32 31.78
N ILE A 172 -7.73 -18.58 30.75
CA ILE A 172 -7.15 -17.23 30.92
C ILE A 172 -8.02 -16.12 30.33
N ASN A 173 -9.21 -16.44 29.78
CA ASN A 173 -10.06 -15.49 29.10
C ASN A 173 -11.47 -15.42 29.70
N THR A 174 -11.76 -14.30 30.38
CA THR A 174 -13.04 -14.01 31.04
C THR A 174 -14.21 -13.81 30.07
N ASP A 175 -13.95 -13.60 28.78
CA ASP A 175 -15.02 -13.37 27.79
C ASP A 175 -15.87 -14.63 27.57
N PHE A 176 -15.29 -15.83 27.74
CA PHE A 176 -16.05 -17.07 27.68
C PHE A 176 -17.13 -17.11 28.76
N ASP A 177 -16.82 -16.69 29.99
CA ASP A 177 -17.78 -16.64 31.10
C ASP A 177 -18.91 -15.65 30.82
N ARG A 178 -18.58 -14.48 30.23
CA ARG A 178 -19.60 -13.51 29.81
C ARG A 178 -20.55 -14.09 28.78
N ILE A 179 -20.03 -14.79 27.78
CA ILE A 179 -20.87 -15.41 26.73
C ILE A 179 -21.74 -16.52 27.34
N ILE A 180 -21.19 -17.36 28.20
CA ILE A 180 -21.95 -18.42 28.88
C ILE A 180 -23.06 -17.82 29.76
N ALA A 181 -22.77 -16.75 30.51
CA ALA A 181 -23.76 -16.04 31.31
C ALA A 181 -24.86 -15.41 30.43
N MET A 182 -24.50 -14.81 29.29
CA MET A 182 -25.48 -14.33 28.32
C MET A 182 -26.35 -15.49 27.83
N CYS A 183 -25.78 -16.59 27.36
CA CYS A 183 -26.51 -17.76 26.86
C CYS A 183 -27.49 -18.34 27.89
N LYS A 184 -27.11 -18.40 29.17
CA LYS A 184 -28.01 -18.80 30.27
C LYS A 184 -29.23 -17.88 30.38
N ASN A 185 -29.08 -16.57 30.16
CA ASN A 185 -30.20 -15.62 30.19
C ASN A 185 -31.12 -15.71 28.96
N TRP A 186 -30.68 -16.34 27.85
CA TRP A 186 -31.53 -16.62 26.69
C TRP A 186 -32.28 -17.95 26.81
N GLN A 187 -31.82 -18.84 27.70
CA GLN A 187 -32.38 -20.17 27.93
C GLN A 187 -33.19 -20.15 29.22
N ASP A 188 -34.39 -19.56 29.14
CA ASP A 188 -35.42 -19.82 30.13
C ASP A 188 -35.79 -21.31 30.09
N ASP A 189 -35.70 -21.93 31.26
CA ASP A 189 -36.57 -23.00 31.76
C ASP A 189 -36.33 -24.50 31.52
N ASN A 190 -35.34 -25.00 30.77
CA ASN A 190 -34.94 -26.43 30.90
C ASN A 190 -33.68 -26.78 30.09
N GLY A 191 -32.54 -26.97 30.77
CA GLY A 191 -31.36 -27.53 30.15
C GLY A 191 -30.10 -27.30 30.98
N ASP A 192 -29.75 -28.29 31.79
CA ASP A 192 -28.56 -28.31 32.63
C ASP A 192 -27.28 -28.38 31.76
N PHE A 193 -26.84 -27.23 31.24
CA PHE A 193 -25.44 -27.08 30.85
C PHE A 193 -24.61 -27.06 32.13
N SER A 194 -24.18 -28.25 32.55
CA SER A 194 -23.17 -28.47 33.57
C SER A 194 -21.81 -27.92 33.11
N ALA A 195 -21.72 -26.59 33.04
CA ALA A 195 -20.47 -25.88 32.91
C ALA A 195 -19.86 -25.84 34.31
N VAL A 196 -18.71 -26.51 34.46
CA VAL A 196 -17.79 -26.36 35.59
C VAL A 196 -17.68 -24.87 35.91
N ASN A 197 -18.31 -24.46 37.03
CA ASN A 197 -18.23 -23.10 37.57
C ASN A 197 -16.82 -22.89 38.10
N MET A 198 -15.89 -22.58 37.21
CA MET A 198 -14.61 -22.00 37.59
C MET A 198 -14.71 -20.53 37.25
N ASP A 199 -14.65 -19.67 38.26
CA ASP A 199 -14.56 -18.23 38.01
C ASP A 199 -13.20 -17.99 37.35
N THR A 200 -13.20 -17.70 36.05
CA THR A 200 -11.98 -17.51 35.27
C THR A 200 -11.14 -16.37 35.85
N ALA A 201 -11.75 -15.40 36.53
CA ALA A 201 -11.03 -14.36 37.26
C ALA A 201 -10.20 -14.93 38.41
N VAL A 202 -10.74 -15.88 39.17
CA VAL A 202 -10.00 -16.58 40.24
C VAL A 202 -8.87 -17.42 39.65
N ALA A 203 -9.10 -18.06 38.49
CA ALA A 203 -8.08 -18.82 37.80
C ALA A 203 -6.89 -17.94 37.38
N ILE A 204 -7.15 -16.79 36.77
CA ILE A 204 -6.14 -15.81 36.36
C ILE A 204 -5.34 -15.32 37.57
N CYS A 205 -6.00 -14.90 38.64
CA CYS A 205 -5.34 -14.43 39.86
C CYS A 205 -4.45 -15.52 40.50
N THR A 206 -4.95 -16.74 40.56
CA THR A 206 -4.21 -17.88 41.13
C THR A 206 -3.01 -18.25 40.27
N LEU A 207 -3.15 -18.29 38.95
CA LEU A 207 -2.05 -18.57 38.02
C LEU A 207 -0.98 -17.49 38.08
N GLU A 208 -1.37 -16.21 38.16
CA GLU A 208 -0.45 -15.08 38.29
C GLU A 208 0.35 -15.17 39.61
N ALA A 209 -0.33 -15.40 40.74
CA ALA A 209 0.32 -15.52 42.05
C ALA A 209 1.25 -16.74 42.12
N THR A 210 0.82 -17.87 41.57
CA THR A 210 1.62 -19.10 41.50
C THR A 210 2.85 -18.89 40.62
N TYR A 211 2.74 -18.15 39.50
CA TYR A 211 3.88 -17.91 38.63
C TYR A 211 4.89 -16.98 39.29
N LYS A 212 4.43 -15.87 39.89
CA LYS A 212 5.32 -14.92 40.60
C LYS A 212 6.09 -15.56 41.76
N SER A 213 5.52 -16.59 42.39
CA SER A 213 6.18 -17.35 43.45
C SER A 213 6.99 -18.55 42.95
N SER A 214 6.91 -18.87 41.66
CA SER A 214 7.59 -20.03 41.07
C SER A 214 9.10 -19.80 40.87
N ALA A 215 9.84 -20.91 40.87
CA ALA A 215 11.27 -20.90 40.55
C ALA A 215 11.53 -20.41 39.11
N ASP A 216 10.60 -20.66 38.17
CA ASP A 216 10.72 -20.23 36.78
C ASP A 216 10.71 -18.71 36.63
N ALA A 217 9.81 -18.02 37.34
CA ALA A 217 9.77 -16.56 37.35
C ALA A 217 11.05 -15.96 37.93
N ALA A 218 11.54 -16.52 39.05
CA ALA A 218 12.81 -16.09 39.64
C ALA A 218 14.01 -16.34 38.71
N ALA A 219 14.03 -17.46 37.98
CA ALA A 219 15.07 -17.76 37.00
C ALA A 219 15.05 -16.78 35.81
N VAL A 220 13.86 -16.38 35.35
CA VAL A 220 13.70 -15.38 34.28
C VAL A 220 14.13 -14.00 34.77
N GLU A 221 13.72 -13.59 35.97
CA GLU A 221 14.09 -12.30 36.57
C GLU A 221 15.61 -12.18 36.77
N THR A 222 16.23 -13.22 37.32
CA THR A 222 17.70 -13.27 37.45
C THR A 222 18.42 -13.24 36.10
N MET A 223 17.85 -13.89 35.07
CA MET A 223 18.38 -13.81 33.71
C MET A 223 18.26 -12.39 33.14
N ILE A 224 17.12 -11.71 33.33
CA ILE A 224 16.91 -10.32 32.90
C ILE A 224 17.91 -9.38 33.58
N LEU A 225 18.12 -9.50 34.89
CA LEU A 225 19.11 -8.72 35.63
C LEU A 225 20.52 -8.91 35.05
N ARG A 226 20.95 -10.17 34.88
CA ARG A 226 22.26 -10.51 34.29
C ARG A 226 22.44 -9.99 32.86
N LEU A 227 21.36 -9.97 32.07
CA LEU A 227 21.39 -9.45 30.70
C LEU A 227 21.37 -7.92 30.66
N THR A 228 20.78 -7.27 31.66
CA THR A 228 20.74 -5.80 31.77
C THR A 228 22.11 -5.25 32.18
N GLU A 229 22.85 -5.98 33.03
CA GLU A 229 24.23 -5.62 33.41
C GLU A 229 25.24 -5.82 32.28
N LYS A 230 24.97 -6.74 31.35
CA LYS A 230 25.80 -6.93 30.16
C LYS A 230 25.35 -5.98 29.05
N GLU A 231 26.12 -4.93 28.78
CA GLU A 231 25.94 -4.17 27.52
C GLU A 231 26.12 -5.13 26.33
N GLY A 232 24.99 -5.50 25.72
CA GLY A 232 24.98 -6.38 24.56
C GLY A 232 25.66 -5.73 23.35
N PRO A 233 26.19 -6.53 22.40
CA PRO A 233 26.77 -5.98 21.19
C PRO A 233 25.70 -5.16 20.45
N LEU A 234 26.05 -3.91 20.11
CA LEU A 234 25.16 -3.04 19.35
C LEU A 234 24.92 -3.69 17.98
N LEU A 235 23.68 -4.11 17.72
CA LEU A 235 23.29 -4.67 16.44
C LEU A 235 23.53 -3.61 15.36
N LYS A 236 24.63 -3.74 14.61
CA LYS A 236 24.95 -2.82 13.52
C LYS A 236 23.81 -2.86 12.50
N SER A 237 23.13 -1.73 12.33
CA SER A 237 22.21 -1.54 11.22
C SER A 237 22.98 -1.79 9.93
N LYS A 238 22.48 -2.70 9.08
CA LYS A 238 23.12 -3.07 7.80
C LYS A 238 23.18 -1.91 6.78
N GLY A 239 22.93 -0.66 7.17
CA GLY A 239 22.89 0.50 6.29
C GLY A 239 21.59 0.56 5.48
N LYS A 240 21.45 1.64 4.69
CA LYS A 240 20.34 1.82 3.74
C LYS A 240 20.91 1.97 2.33
N ALA A 241 20.19 1.51 1.32
CA ALA A 241 20.57 1.77 -0.07
C ALA A 241 20.59 3.28 -0.37
N SER A 242 21.43 3.71 -1.31
CA SER A 242 21.47 5.10 -1.76
C SER A 242 20.10 5.55 -2.29
N ASN A 243 19.74 6.81 -2.08
CA ASN A 243 18.48 7.38 -2.57
C ASN A 243 18.35 7.27 -4.10
N ALA A 244 19.45 7.40 -4.85
CA ALA A 244 19.44 7.23 -6.31
C ALA A 244 19.10 5.79 -6.72
N THR A 245 19.70 4.81 -6.04
CA THR A 245 19.39 3.39 -6.26
C THR A 245 17.93 3.09 -5.91
N ARG A 246 17.41 3.66 -4.83
CA ARG A 246 16.00 3.51 -4.42
C ARG A 246 15.06 4.07 -5.49
N ILE A 247 15.33 5.28 -6.00
CA ILE A 247 14.54 5.87 -7.09
C ILE A 247 14.57 4.97 -8.32
N ALA A 248 15.75 4.57 -8.79
CA ALA A 248 15.89 3.73 -9.98
C ALA A 248 15.12 2.39 -9.85
N VAL A 249 15.21 1.76 -8.68
CA VAL A 249 14.54 0.48 -8.41
C VAL A 249 13.02 0.66 -8.31
N LEU A 250 12.55 1.73 -7.66
CA LEU A 250 11.13 2.04 -7.58
C LEU A 250 10.54 2.36 -8.95
N THR A 251 11.27 3.13 -9.78
CA THR A 251 10.90 3.41 -11.17
C THR A 251 10.81 2.13 -11.98
N TRP A 252 11.86 1.30 -11.96
CA TRP A 252 11.88 0.03 -12.70
C TRP A 252 10.75 -0.92 -12.27
N ARG A 253 10.54 -1.04 -10.95
CA ARG A 253 9.43 -1.83 -10.39
C ARG A 253 8.07 -1.31 -10.86
N SER A 254 7.85 0.01 -10.76
CA SER A 254 6.60 0.63 -11.17
C SER A 254 6.38 0.45 -12.68
N LEU A 255 7.40 0.66 -13.53
CA LEU A 255 7.33 0.40 -14.97
C LEU A 255 6.87 -1.03 -15.31
N LEU A 256 7.44 -2.03 -14.62
CA LEU A 256 7.06 -3.43 -14.82
C LEU A 256 5.64 -3.74 -14.33
N ILE A 257 5.22 -3.14 -13.22
CA ILE A 257 3.83 -3.27 -12.73
C ILE A 257 2.88 -2.68 -13.77
N MET A 258 3.17 -1.47 -14.25
CA MET A 258 2.36 -0.77 -15.24
C MET A 258 2.27 -1.54 -16.56
N SER A 259 3.37 -2.14 -17.02
CA SER A 259 3.38 -2.92 -18.27
C SER A 259 2.60 -4.22 -18.17
N ARG A 260 2.63 -4.90 -17.01
CA ARG A 260 1.98 -6.21 -16.78
C ARG A 260 0.51 -6.11 -16.37
N GLU A 261 0.10 -5.00 -15.76
CA GLU A 261 -1.29 -4.76 -15.34
C GLU A 261 -2.16 -4.31 -16.54
N PHE A 262 -2.42 -5.25 -17.45
CA PHE A 262 -3.17 -5.04 -18.70
C PHE A 262 -4.51 -4.33 -18.49
N LYS A 263 -5.27 -4.75 -17.48
CA LYS A 263 -6.61 -4.23 -17.19
C LYS A 263 -6.65 -2.72 -16.95
N TYR A 264 -5.56 -2.12 -16.51
CA TYR A 264 -5.57 -0.73 -16.07
C TYR A 264 -4.91 0.20 -17.07
N TYR A 265 -3.69 -0.09 -17.52
CA TYR A 265 -2.95 0.81 -18.42
C TYR A 265 -3.35 0.65 -19.88
N TRP A 266 -3.43 -0.59 -20.36
CA TRP A 266 -3.76 -0.84 -21.76
C TRP A 266 -5.24 -0.59 -22.05
N LEU A 267 -6.14 -0.96 -21.12
CA LEU A 267 -7.54 -0.57 -21.22
C LEU A 267 -7.71 0.96 -21.23
N ARG A 268 -6.93 1.68 -20.40
CA ARG A 268 -6.92 3.14 -20.42
C ARG A 268 -6.48 3.68 -21.79
N LEU A 269 -5.40 3.17 -22.38
CA LEU A 269 -4.96 3.55 -23.73
C LEU A 269 -6.07 3.36 -24.77
N ILE A 270 -6.77 2.21 -24.73
CA ILE A 270 -7.89 1.91 -25.63
C ILE A 270 -9.04 2.90 -25.44
N LEU A 271 -9.45 3.15 -24.18
CA LEU A 271 -10.54 4.09 -23.87
C LEU A 271 -10.22 5.52 -24.31
N TYR A 272 -8.97 5.96 -24.13
CA TYR A 272 -8.53 7.28 -24.59
C TYR A 272 -8.59 7.38 -26.11
N THR A 273 -8.08 6.37 -26.82
CA THR A 273 -8.11 6.33 -28.29
C THR A 273 -9.54 6.31 -28.83
N LEU A 274 -10.43 5.51 -28.22
CA LEU A 274 -11.85 5.42 -28.58
C LEU A 274 -12.57 6.76 -28.34
N LEU A 275 -12.34 7.41 -27.19
CA LEU A 275 -12.93 8.71 -26.91
C LEU A 275 -12.49 9.76 -27.94
N THR A 276 -11.21 9.78 -28.29
CA THR A 276 -10.68 10.73 -29.27
C THR A 276 -11.13 10.43 -30.70
N LEU A 277 -11.38 9.17 -31.02
CA LEU A 277 -12.01 8.75 -32.27
C LEU A 277 -13.44 9.29 -32.36
N CYS A 278 -14.25 9.11 -31.31
CA CYS A 278 -15.62 9.62 -31.27
C CYS A 278 -15.68 11.15 -31.39
N ILE A 279 -14.79 11.86 -30.69
CA ILE A 279 -14.72 13.33 -30.80
C ILE A 279 -14.27 13.72 -32.22
N GLY A 280 -13.25 13.06 -32.77
CA GLY A 280 -12.74 13.34 -34.11
C GLY A 280 -13.78 13.13 -35.21
N THR A 281 -14.60 12.09 -35.13
CA THR A 281 -15.66 11.83 -36.14
C THR A 281 -16.80 12.84 -36.06
N ILE A 282 -17.22 13.23 -34.85
CA ILE A 282 -18.28 14.24 -34.64
C ILE A 282 -17.89 15.60 -35.25
N PHE A 283 -16.61 15.98 -35.13
CA PHE A 283 -16.10 17.26 -35.61
C PHE A 283 -15.38 17.16 -36.97
N SER A 284 -15.58 16.08 -37.73
CA SER A 284 -14.95 15.90 -39.05
C SER A 284 -15.61 16.75 -40.15
N GLY A 285 -14.90 16.97 -41.26
CA GLY A 285 -15.46 17.65 -42.44
C GLY A 285 -15.60 19.17 -42.32
N LEU A 286 -14.75 19.82 -41.52
CA LEU A 286 -14.80 21.26 -41.30
C LEU A 286 -14.21 22.05 -42.50
N GLY A 287 -15.02 22.96 -43.08
CA GLY A 287 -14.58 23.89 -44.12
C GLY A 287 -13.63 25.01 -43.63
N HIS A 288 -13.51 26.09 -44.40
CA HIS A 288 -12.60 27.22 -44.11
C HIS A 288 -13.32 28.52 -43.67
N SER A 289 -14.57 28.44 -43.25
CA SER A 289 -15.35 29.62 -42.83
C SER A 289 -14.99 30.09 -41.41
N LEU A 290 -15.35 31.32 -41.05
CA LEU A 290 -15.20 31.83 -39.68
C LEU A 290 -15.95 30.96 -38.65
N SER A 291 -17.11 30.42 -39.04
CA SER A 291 -17.86 29.44 -38.23
C SER A 291 -17.03 28.18 -37.95
N SER A 292 -16.27 27.69 -38.94
CA SER A 292 -15.37 26.55 -38.76
C SER A 292 -14.29 26.81 -37.71
N VAL A 293 -13.75 28.03 -37.61
CA VAL A 293 -12.75 28.38 -36.59
C VAL A 293 -13.33 28.20 -35.18
N VAL A 294 -14.56 28.65 -34.96
CA VAL A 294 -15.25 28.48 -33.67
C VAL A 294 -15.46 26.99 -33.37
N THR A 295 -15.87 26.20 -34.35
CA THR A 295 -16.05 24.74 -34.20
C THR A 295 -14.74 24.01 -33.91
N ARG A 296 -13.61 24.42 -34.49
CA ARG A 296 -12.27 23.84 -34.21
C ARG A 296 -11.84 24.13 -32.77
N VAL A 297 -12.05 25.36 -32.29
CA VAL A 297 -11.76 25.73 -30.89
C VAL A 297 -12.64 24.92 -29.92
N ALA A 298 -13.92 24.73 -30.26
CA ALA A 298 -14.83 23.88 -29.49
C ALA A 298 -14.35 22.44 -29.40
N ALA A 299 -13.91 21.87 -30.53
CA ALA A 299 -13.41 20.50 -30.59
C ALA A 299 -12.13 20.31 -29.75
N ILE A 300 -11.19 21.27 -29.80
CA ILE A 300 -9.99 21.26 -28.95
C ILE A 300 -10.37 21.32 -27.47
N PHE A 301 -11.31 22.20 -27.09
CA PHE A 301 -11.81 22.28 -25.72
C PHE A 301 -12.41 20.94 -25.25
N VAL A 302 -13.27 20.33 -26.08
CA VAL A 302 -13.88 19.02 -25.79
C VAL A 302 -12.81 17.94 -25.67
N PHE A 303 -11.84 17.91 -26.57
CA PHE A 303 -10.70 16.97 -26.53
C PHE A 303 -9.96 17.06 -25.19
N VAL A 304 -9.46 18.23 -24.79
CA VAL A 304 -8.66 18.38 -23.56
C VAL A 304 -9.50 18.12 -22.31
N SER A 305 -10.76 18.55 -22.30
CA SER A 305 -11.63 18.48 -21.12
C SER A 305 -12.15 17.06 -20.88
N PHE A 306 -12.66 16.37 -21.90
CA PHE A 306 -13.20 15.02 -21.75
C PHE A 306 -12.10 13.98 -21.53
N THR A 307 -10.92 14.15 -22.15
CA THR A 307 -9.77 13.28 -21.87
C THR A 307 -9.22 13.49 -20.45
N SER A 308 -9.33 14.69 -19.87
CA SER A 308 -9.03 14.88 -18.46
C SER A 308 -10.05 14.19 -17.56
N LEU A 309 -11.34 14.23 -17.90
CA LEU A 309 -12.37 13.57 -17.10
C LEU A 309 -12.18 12.04 -17.11
N LEU A 310 -11.82 11.49 -18.27
CA LEU A 310 -11.53 10.06 -18.43
C LEU A 310 -10.34 9.60 -17.55
N SER A 311 -9.42 10.49 -17.20
CA SER A 311 -8.28 10.15 -16.33
C SER A 311 -8.68 9.67 -14.94
N ILE A 312 -9.88 10.04 -14.47
CA ILE A 312 -10.41 9.67 -13.14
C ILE A 312 -10.55 8.14 -13.03
N ALA A 313 -10.70 7.43 -14.15
CA ALA A 313 -10.66 5.97 -14.19
C ALA A 313 -9.35 5.38 -13.62
N GLY A 314 -8.26 6.16 -13.53
CA GLY A 314 -6.98 5.76 -12.94
C GLY A 314 -6.93 5.79 -11.40
N VAL A 315 -7.95 6.32 -10.72
CA VAL A 315 -7.96 6.46 -9.24
C VAL A 315 -7.70 5.14 -8.48
N PRO A 316 -8.30 3.99 -8.84
CA PRO A 316 -8.09 2.74 -8.11
C PRO A 316 -6.62 2.26 -8.12
N VAL A 317 -5.89 2.54 -9.21
CA VAL A 317 -4.49 2.13 -9.36
C VAL A 317 -3.60 2.96 -8.46
N LEU A 318 -3.73 4.28 -8.52
CA LEU A 318 -2.97 5.21 -7.67
C LEU A 318 -3.26 4.96 -6.18
N MET A 319 -4.49 4.58 -5.84
CA MET A 319 -4.86 4.17 -4.48
C MET A 319 -4.09 2.93 -4.01
N LYS A 320 -3.96 1.92 -4.88
CA LYS A 320 -3.20 0.69 -4.59
C LYS A 320 -1.72 1.01 -4.36
N GLU A 321 -1.14 1.88 -5.17
CA GLU A 321 0.25 2.32 -5.03
C GLU A 321 0.50 3.09 -3.72
N ILE A 322 -0.41 4.00 -3.34
CA ILE A 322 -0.32 4.73 -2.06
C ILE A 322 -0.40 3.77 -0.87
N LYS A 323 -1.25 2.73 -0.94
CA LYS A 323 -1.34 1.70 0.10
C LYS A 323 -0.04 0.90 0.24
N ILE A 324 0.56 0.50 -0.88
CA ILE A 324 1.87 -0.17 -0.90
C ILE A 324 2.94 0.74 -0.30
N TYR A 325 2.98 2.01 -0.73
CA TYR A 325 3.89 3.00 -0.17
C TYR A 325 3.73 3.17 1.35
N ALA A 326 2.49 3.29 1.84
CA ALA A 326 2.21 3.45 3.27
C ALA A 326 2.75 2.26 4.10
N SER A 327 2.67 1.03 3.56
CA SER A 327 3.23 -0.16 4.19
C SER A 327 4.77 -0.23 4.11
N GLU A 328 5.37 0.31 3.06
CA GLU A 328 6.84 0.40 2.95
C GLU A 328 7.42 1.48 3.86
N GLU A 329 6.72 2.61 4.00
CA GLU A 329 7.11 3.73 4.86
C GLU A 329 7.03 3.35 6.34
N SER A 330 6.01 2.58 6.76
CA SER A 330 5.92 2.08 8.15
C SER A 330 7.13 1.23 8.54
N ASN A 331 7.71 0.52 7.57
CA ASN A 331 8.91 -0.29 7.74
C ASN A 331 10.21 0.49 7.46
N GLN A 332 10.13 1.81 7.25
CA GLN A 332 11.26 2.70 6.93
C GLN A 332 12.06 2.31 5.67
N HIS A 333 11.44 1.54 4.76
CA HIS A 333 12.07 0.98 3.56
C HIS A 333 12.06 1.91 2.36
N SER A 334 11.16 2.88 2.32
CA SER A 334 11.04 3.89 1.26
C SER A 334 11.08 5.30 1.87
N GLY A 335 11.10 6.33 1.04
CA GLY A 335 10.93 7.71 1.49
C GLY A 335 10.05 8.46 0.49
N ALA A 336 9.31 9.46 0.97
CA ALA A 336 8.31 10.17 0.17
C ALA A 336 8.85 10.71 -1.17
N LEU A 337 10.04 11.31 -1.18
CA LEU A 337 10.66 11.81 -2.42
C LEU A 337 10.99 10.67 -3.40
N ALA A 338 11.54 9.57 -2.89
CA ALA A 338 11.91 8.44 -3.73
C ALA A 338 10.68 7.80 -4.39
N PHE A 339 9.56 7.73 -3.66
CA PHE A 339 8.27 7.30 -4.20
C PHE A 339 7.74 8.25 -5.28
N LEU A 340 7.74 9.56 -5.03
CA LEU A 340 7.20 10.53 -5.99
C LEU A 340 7.99 10.61 -7.29
N PHE A 341 9.33 10.61 -7.20
CA PHE A 341 10.18 10.54 -8.39
C PHE A 341 10.05 9.19 -9.09
N GLY A 342 9.98 8.11 -8.31
CA GLY A 342 9.73 6.76 -8.82
C GLY A 342 8.48 6.70 -9.71
N GLN A 343 7.38 7.23 -9.19
CA GLN A 343 6.07 7.30 -9.84
C GLN A 343 6.05 8.23 -11.05
N LEU A 344 6.68 9.39 -10.95
CA LEU A 344 6.73 10.36 -12.05
C LEU A 344 7.51 9.78 -13.24
N LEU A 345 8.67 9.19 -12.98
CA LEU A 345 9.52 8.62 -14.03
C LEU A 345 8.89 7.38 -14.66
N SER A 346 8.16 6.58 -13.88
CA SER A 346 7.46 5.41 -14.41
C SER A 346 6.22 5.78 -15.23
N SER A 347 5.54 6.90 -14.92
CA SER A 347 4.33 7.29 -15.65
C SER A 347 4.61 7.92 -17.02
N ILE A 348 5.78 8.55 -17.21
CA ILE A 348 6.14 9.28 -18.45
C ILE A 348 5.94 8.45 -19.73
N PRO A 349 6.49 7.22 -19.88
CA PRO A 349 6.35 6.46 -21.12
C PRO A 349 4.89 6.13 -21.47
N PHE A 350 4.08 5.81 -20.47
CA PHE A 350 2.67 5.45 -20.68
C PHE A 350 1.81 6.68 -20.99
N LEU A 351 2.03 7.79 -20.29
CA LEU A 351 1.34 9.05 -20.58
C LEU A 351 1.74 9.62 -21.94
N PHE A 352 3.01 9.48 -22.32
CA PHE A 352 3.48 9.88 -23.65
C PHE A 352 2.85 9.03 -24.75
N LEU A 353 2.73 7.72 -24.55
CA LEU A 353 2.04 6.81 -25.47
C LEU A 353 0.56 7.17 -25.64
N ILE A 354 -0.15 7.48 -24.54
CA ILE A 354 -1.53 7.97 -24.59
C ILE A 354 -1.60 9.32 -25.33
N SER A 355 -0.67 10.23 -25.04
CA SER A 355 -0.66 11.55 -25.67
C SER A 355 -0.50 11.45 -27.18
N ILE A 356 0.49 10.69 -27.64
CA ILE A 356 0.78 10.58 -29.08
C ILE A 356 -0.35 9.86 -29.83
N SER A 357 -0.88 8.75 -29.30
CA SER A 357 -1.93 7.98 -29.98
C SER A 357 -3.24 8.77 -30.09
N SER A 358 -3.67 9.41 -28.99
CA SER A 358 -4.88 10.24 -28.96
C SER A 358 -4.76 11.50 -29.81
N SER A 359 -3.58 12.14 -29.80
CA SER A 359 -3.34 13.33 -30.61
C SER A 359 -3.33 13.03 -32.09
N LEU A 360 -2.68 11.95 -32.54
CA LEU A 360 -2.64 11.57 -33.95
C LEU A 360 -4.05 11.33 -34.50
N VAL A 361 -4.86 10.53 -33.80
CA VAL A 361 -6.25 10.25 -34.22
C VAL A 361 -7.06 11.53 -34.32
N PHE A 362 -7.02 12.39 -33.30
CA PHE A 362 -7.80 13.63 -33.29
C PHE A 362 -7.32 14.65 -34.34
N TYR A 363 -6.01 14.85 -34.47
CA TYR A 363 -5.39 15.87 -35.33
C TYR A 363 -5.71 15.66 -36.81
N PHE A 364 -5.62 14.41 -37.26
CA PHE A 364 -5.89 14.07 -38.66
C PHE A 364 -7.39 14.01 -38.96
N LEU A 365 -8.24 13.52 -38.06
CA LEU A 365 -9.69 13.45 -38.30
C LEU A 365 -10.35 14.82 -38.44
N ILE A 366 -9.90 15.80 -37.67
CA ILE A 366 -10.45 17.16 -37.73
C ILE A 366 -9.82 18.00 -38.85
N GLY A 367 -8.72 17.51 -39.44
CA GLY A 367 -7.95 18.22 -40.47
C GLY A 367 -7.35 19.53 -39.96
N LEU A 368 -6.55 19.48 -38.89
CA LEU A 368 -5.70 20.60 -38.47
C LEU A 368 -4.56 20.85 -39.49
N ARG A 369 -3.80 21.94 -39.32
CA ARG A 369 -2.72 22.30 -40.28
C ARG A 369 -1.70 21.18 -40.41
N ASP A 370 -1.35 20.78 -41.62
CA ASP A 370 -0.42 19.66 -41.85
C ASP A 370 1.06 20.09 -41.74
N GLU A 371 1.45 20.53 -40.55
CA GLU A 371 2.84 20.86 -40.21
C GLU A 371 3.31 20.00 -39.03
N PHE A 372 4.45 19.32 -39.22
CA PHE A 372 5.03 18.45 -38.20
C PHE A 372 5.36 19.19 -36.89
N SER A 373 5.80 20.45 -36.98
CA SER A 373 6.10 21.31 -35.83
C SER A 373 4.85 21.56 -34.96
N LEU A 374 3.71 21.82 -35.58
CA LEU A 374 2.42 22.06 -34.91
C LEU A 374 1.84 20.78 -34.32
N LEU A 375 1.98 19.64 -35.02
CA LEU A 375 1.60 18.33 -34.50
C LEU A 375 2.40 17.97 -33.24
N MET A 376 3.72 18.10 -33.28
CA MET A 376 4.57 17.81 -32.12
C MET A 376 4.30 18.75 -30.95
N TYR A 377 4.01 20.02 -31.24
CA TYR A 377 3.58 20.97 -30.22
C TYR A 377 2.23 20.59 -29.60
N PHE A 378 1.27 20.12 -30.40
CA PHE A 378 -0.02 19.62 -29.91
C PHE A 378 0.18 18.41 -28.98
N VAL A 379 1.00 17.43 -29.39
CA VAL A 379 1.35 16.25 -28.58
C VAL A 379 2.02 16.65 -27.27
N LEU A 380 2.96 17.60 -27.30
CA LEU A 380 3.65 18.10 -26.11
C LEU A 380 2.69 18.83 -25.16
N ASN A 381 1.82 19.68 -25.70
CA ASN A 381 0.82 20.40 -24.91
C ASN A 381 -0.12 19.42 -24.20
N PHE A 382 -0.64 18.44 -24.94
CA PHE A 382 -1.54 17.44 -24.38
C PHE A 382 -0.83 16.55 -23.34
N PHE A 383 0.43 16.17 -23.59
CA PHE A 383 1.24 15.42 -22.64
C PHE A 383 1.43 16.18 -21.31
N MET A 384 1.70 17.49 -21.37
CA MET A 384 1.81 18.33 -20.17
C MET A 384 0.48 18.40 -19.41
N CYS A 385 -0.66 18.48 -20.10
CA CYS A 385 -1.98 18.39 -19.46
C CYS A 385 -2.19 17.06 -18.73
N LEU A 386 -1.79 15.93 -19.34
CA LEU A 386 -1.89 14.62 -18.70
C LEU A 386 -1.00 14.53 -17.44
N LEU A 387 0.20 15.11 -17.46
CA LEU A 387 1.10 15.16 -16.29
C LEU A 387 0.52 15.98 -15.14
N VAL A 388 -0.01 17.17 -15.45
CA VAL A 388 -0.68 18.03 -14.46
C VAL A 388 -1.86 17.29 -13.83
N ASN A 389 -2.67 16.65 -14.68
CA ASN A 389 -3.86 15.94 -14.25
C ASN A 389 -3.53 14.71 -13.38
N GLU A 390 -2.51 13.92 -13.74
CA GLU A 390 -2.04 12.82 -12.88
C GLU A 390 -1.58 13.33 -11.51
N GLY A 391 -0.90 14.48 -11.47
CA GLY A 391 -0.52 15.15 -10.21
C GLY A 391 -1.73 15.55 -9.36
N LEU A 392 -2.76 16.12 -9.98
CA LEU A 392 -4.01 16.49 -9.31
C LEU A 392 -4.73 15.27 -8.74
N ILE A 393 -4.87 14.20 -9.52
CA ILE A 393 -5.47 12.93 -9.07
C ILE A 393 -4.70 12.39 -7.86
N LEU A 394 -3.36 12.35 -7.95
CA LEU A 394 -2.52 11.86 -6.87
C LEU A 394 -2.70 12.69 -5.58
N ALA A 395 -2.85 14.01 -5.69
CA ALA A 395 -3.10 14.89 -4.54
C ALA A 395 -4.43 14.58 -3.85
N VAL A 396 -5.51 14.41 -4.63
CA VAL A 396 -6.83 14.11 -4.08
C VAL A 396 -6.88 12.69 -3.48
N VAL A 397 -6.30 11.70 -4.15
CA VAL A 397 -6.24 10.31 -3.65
C VAL A 397 -5.44 10.25 -2.35
N SER A 398 -4.34 11.01 -2.25
CA SER A 398 -3.52 11.09 -1.03
C SER A 398 -4.26 11.72 0.15
N LEU A 399 -5.20 12.63 -0.13
CA LEU A 399 -6.02 13.30 0.89
C LEU A 399 -7.11 12.38 1.45
N TRP A 400 -7.92 11.76 0.59
CA TRP A 400 -9.10 10.99 1.02
C TRP A 400 -8.81 9.52 1.35
N LYS A 401 -7.88 8.87 0.64
CA LYS A 401 -7.56 7.43 0.79
C LYS A 401 -8.75 6.47 0.67
N ASN A 402 -9.86 6.96 0.09
CA ASN A 402 -11.05 6.20 -0.23
C ASN A 402 -11.40 6.41 -1.71
N ILE A 403 -11.71 5.32 -2.43
CA ILE A 403 -11.97 5.35 -3.87
C ILE A 403 -13.20 6.22 -4.17
N PHE A 404 -14.31 6.00 -3.46
CA PHE A 404 -15.57 6.69 -3.72
C PHE A 404 -15.44 8.21 -3.51
N GLN A 405 -14.89 8.61 -2.36
CA GLN A 405 -14.70 10.04 -2.04
C GLN A 405 -13.70 10.72 -3.00
N SER A 406 -12.64 10.01 -3.41
CA SER A 406 -11.67 10.55 -4.37
C SER A 406 -12.29 10.77 -5.74
N VAL A 407 -13.09 9.82 -6.25
CA VAL A 407 -13.78 9.94 -7.54
C VAL A 407 -14.79 11.10 -7.50
N LEU A 408 -15.63 11.17 -6.47
CA LEU A 408 -16.64 12.22 -6.34
C LEU A 408 -15.99 13.61 -6.35
N THR A 409 -14.96 13.81 -5.53
CA THR A 409 -14.26 15.10 -5.45
C THR A 409 -13.51 15.44 -6.73
N LEU A 410 -12.87 14.47 -7.39
CA LEU A 410 -12.21 14.69 -8.68
C LEU A 410 -13.20 15.08 -9.77
N VAL A 411 -14.37 14.45 -9.85
CA VAL A 411 -15.40 14.81 -10.83
C VAL A 411 -15.87 16.25 -10.59
N THR A 412 -16.18 16.61 -9.35
CA THR A 412 -16.57 17.99 -9.01
C THR A 412 -15.48 19.00 -9.37
N ILE A 413 -14.22 18.72 -9.01
CA ILE A 413 -13.09 19.59 -9.34
C ILE A 413 -12.97 19.74 -10.87
N HIS A 414 -12.95 18.65 -11.62
CA HIS A 414 -12.83 18.70 -13.07
C HIS A 414 -13.96 19.50 -13.73
N VAL A 415 -15.22 19.30 -13.30
CA VAL A 415 -16.36 20.06 -13.82
C VAL A 415 -16.20 21.56 -13.58
N VAL A 416 -15.76 21.94 -12.37
CA VAL A 416 -15.51 23.34 -12.03
C VAL A 416 -14.35 23.92 -12.86
N LEU A 417 -13.27 23.17 -13.05
CA LEU A 417 -12.13 23.60 -13.87
C LEU A 417 -12.51 23.72 -15.36
N MET A 418 -13.38 22.84 -15.87
CA MET A 418 -13.91 22.92 -17.24
C MET A 418 -14.76 24.19 -17.46
N LEU A 419 -15.56 24.60 -16.46
CA LEU A 419 -16.33 25.86 -16.52
C LEU A 419 -15.41 27.09 -16.55
N ALA A 420 -14.28 27.03 -15.83
CA ALA A 420 -13.30 28.11 -15.76
C ALA A 420 -12.26 28.10 -16.90
N ALA A 421 -12.32 27.13 -17.82
CA ALA A 421 -11.32 26.89 -18.87
C ALA A 421 -11.21 27.98 -19.96
N GLY A 422 -12.09 28.99 -19.94
CA GLY A 422 -12.06 30.11 -20.88
C GLY A 422 -12.83 29.92 -22.19
N TYR A 423 -13.36 28.72 -22.47
CA TYR A 423 -14.20 28.45 -23.66
C TYR A 423 -15.62 29.00 -23.51
N PHE A 424 -16.35 28.62 -22.44
CA PHE A 424 -17.72 29.08 -22.21
C PHE A 424 -17.82 30.57 -21.92
N ARG A 425 -16.84 31.11 -21.20
CA ARG A 425 -16.74 32.53 -20.86
C ARG A 425 -15.27 32.93 -20.81
N ILE A 426 -14.93 34.03 -21.47
CA ILE A 426 -13.57 34.57 -21.50
C ILE A 426 -13.12 34.89 -20.07
N ARG A 427 -11.87 34.54 -19.73
CA ARG A 427 -11.28 34.68 -18.39
C ARG A 427 -11.49 36.06 -17.76
N SER A 428 -11.26 37.14 -18.51
CA SER A 428 -11.39 38.53 -18.03
C SER A 428 -12.83 38.96 -17.72
N LYS A 429 -13.82 38.21 -18.19
CA LYS A 429 -15.23 38.50 -17.97
C LYS A 429 -15.84 37.62 -16.88
N LEU A 430 -15.11 36.74 -16.20
CA LEU A 430 -15.66 35.85 -15.17
C LEU A 430 -16.21 36.65 -13.96
N PRO A 431 -17.33 36.21 -13.34
CA PRO A 431 -17.98 36.96 -12.28
C PRO A 431 -17.26 36.82 -10.94
N GLY A 432 -16.95 37.95 -10.29
CA GLY A 432 -16.42 38.00 -8.93
C GLY A 432 -14.95 37.54 -8.79
N PRO A 433 -14.31 37.85 -7.65
CA PRO A 433 -12.87 37.64 -7.46
C PRO A 433 -12.48 36.16 -7.36
N VAL A 434 -13.38 35.30 -6.86
CA VAL A 434 -13.12 33.85 -6.67
C VAL A 434 -13.04 33.10 -8.00
N TRP A 435 -13.91 33.40 -8.96
CA TRP A 435 -13.85 32.78 -10.28
C TRP A 435 -12.72 33.36 -11.13
N MET A 436 -12.45 34.67 -10.99
CA MET A 436 -11.46 35.36 -11.79
C MET A 436 -10.01 35.04 -11.38
N HIS A 437 -9.70 34.95 -10.09
CA HIS A 437 -8.32 34.83 -9.62
C HIS A 437 -7.89 33.40 -9.24
N PRO A 438 -8.38 32.75 -8.18
CA PRO A 438 -7.87 31.43 -7.83
C PRO A 438 -8.28 30.36 -8.85
N LEU A 439 -9.53 30.36 -9.30
CA LEU A 439 -10.06 29.26 -10.11
C LEU A 439 -9.54 29.27 -11.56
N SER A 440 -9.46 30.43 -12.18
CA SER A 440 -9.02 30.55 -13.58
C SER A 440 -7.51 30.29 -13.78
N TYR A 441 -6.71 30.46 -12.72
CA TYR A 441 -5.27 30.17 -12.70
C TYR A 441 -4.98 28.73 -12.27
N ILE A 442 -5.87 28.08 -11.54
CA ILE A 442 -5.78 26.64 -11.23
C ILE A 442 -6.31 25.79 -12.40
N ALA A 443 -7.19 26.32 -13.24
CA ALA A 443 -7.73 25.63 -14.41
C ALA A 443 -6.67 25.45 -15.52
N PHE A 444 -5.94 24.33 -15.47
CA PHE A 444 -4.91 23.96 -16.45
C PHE A 444 -5.42 23.90 -17.89
N HIS A 445 -6.72 23.58 -18.08
CA HIS A 445 -7.41 23.63 -19.38
C HIS A 445 -7.23 24.98 -20.09
N THR A 446 -7.26 26.07 -19.34
CA THR A 446 -7.14 27.41 -19.93
C THR A 446 -5.79 27.62 -20.59
N TYR A 447 -4.71 27.17 -19.95
CA TYR A 447 -3.36 27.30 -20.49
C TYR A 447 -3.15 26.38 -21.69
N SER A 448 -3.76 25.20 -21.71
CA SER A 448 -3.76 24.31 -22.89
C SER A 448 -4.43 24.97 -24.10
N ILE A 449 -5.63 25.52 -23.92
CA ILE A 449 -6.38 26.17 -25.00
C ILE A 449 -5.67 27.44 -25.47
N GLN A 450 -5.13 28.25 -24.55
CA GLN A 450 -4.33 29.44 -24.89
C GLN A 450 -3.03 29.11 -25.61
N ALA A 451 -2.35 28.02 -25.19
CA ALA A 451 -1.15 27.51 -25.82
C ALA A 451 -1.40 27.09 -27.27
N LEU A 452 -2.51 26.40 -27.51
CA LEU A 452 -2.94 25.95 -28.84
C LEU A 452 -3.37 27.13 -29.71
N HIS A 453 -4.13 28.08 -29.16
CA HIS A 453 -4.51 29.30 -29.87
C HIS A 453 -3.30 30.15 -30.29
N SER A 454 -2.28 30.25 -29.43
CA SER A 454 -1.05 31.01 -29.70
C SER A 454 -0.14 30.32 -30.72
N ALA A 455 -0.17 28.99 -30.81
CA ALA A 455 0.62 28.23 -31.79
C ALA A 455 0.08 28.36 -33.22
N TYR A 456 -1.19 28.74 -33.38
CA TYR A 456 -1.81 28.98 -34.68
C TYR A 456 -1.72 30.45 -35.13
N ASP A 457 -0.73 31.20 -34.62
CA ASP A 457 -0.43 32.61 -34.96
C ASP A 457 -1.59 33.61 -34.76
N ILE A 458 -2.51 33.31 -33.84
CA ILE A 458 -3.58 34.25 -33.49
C ILE A 458 -3.11 35.27 -32.44
N SER A 459 -1.97 35.01 -31.78
CA SER A 459 -1.37 35.90 -30.78
C SER A 459 -0.13 36.62 -31.34
N PRO A 460 0.00 37.95 -31.16
CA PRO A 460 1.11 38.74 -31.71
C PRO A 460 2.48 38.48 -31.05
N ARG A 461 2.56 37.62 -30.01
CA ARG A 461 3.80 37.29 -29.29
C ARG A 461 4.23 35.85 -29.56
N SER A 462 5.32 35.68 -30.32
CA SER A 462 5.89 34.36 -30.68
C SER A 462 6.23 33.47 -29.47
N ASN A 463 6.63 34.06 -28.34
CA ASN A 463 7.05 33.32 -27.14
C ASN A 463 5.88 32.84 -26.24
N ALA A 464 4.67 33.36 -26.45
CA ALA A 464 3.51 33.08 -25.57
C ALA A 464 3.14 31.58 -25.56
N LYS A 465 3.45 30.84 -26.63
CA LYS A 465 3.22 29.39 -26.72
C LYS A 465 4.06 28.62 -25.68
N TRP A 466 5.33 28.97 -25.51
CA TRP A 466 6.25 28.31 -24.58
C TRP A 466 5.98 28.70 -23.13
N GLU A 467 5.56 29.93 -22.88
CA GLU A 467 5.16 30.39 -21.54
C GLU A 467 4.01 29.54 -20.97
N ASN A 468 2.99 29.25 -21.78
CA ASN A 468 1.86 28.43 -21.33
C ASN A 468 2.26 26.97 -21.04
N VAL A 469 3.15 26.39 -21.86
CA VAL A 469 3.70 25.05 -21.62
C VAL A 469 4.56 25.03 -20.34
N LEU A 470 5.34 26.07 -20.09
CA LEU A 470 6.11 26.22 -18.86
C LEU A 470 5.20 26.32 -17.62
N VAL A 471 4.09 27.06 -17.72
CA VAL A 471 3.10 27.12 -16.63
C VAL A 471 2.51 25.74 -16.34
N LEU A 472 2.14 24.97 -17.37
CA LEU A 472 1.67 23.58 -17.18
C LEU A 472 2.73 22.71 -16.49
N PHE A 473 4.00 22.82 -16.90
CA PHE A 473 5.09 22.11 -16.24
C PHE A 473 5.24 22.49 -14.77
N LEU A 474 5.22 23.80 -14.45
CA LEU A 474 5.28 24.29 -13.07
C LEU A 474 4.08 23.82 -12.23
N MET A 475 2.88 23.77 -12.81
CA MET A 475 1.70 23.21 -12.15
C MET A 475 1.87 21.72 -11.84
N ALA A 476 2.41 20.94 -12.79
CA ALA A 476 2.68 19.52 -12.57
C ALA A 476 3.66 19.31 -11.40
N VAL A 477 4.72 20.11 -11.34
CA VAL A 477 5.68 20.10 -10.22
C VAL A 477 5.00 20.55 -8.91
N GLY A 478 4.20 21.61 -8.95
CA GLY A 478 3.47 22.13 -7.79
C GLY A 478 2.54 21.11 -7.16
N TYR A 479 1.78 20.36 -7.95
CA TYR A 479 0.94 19.27 -7.44
C TYR A 479 1.77 18.15 -6.79
N ARG A 480 2.96 17.83 -7.32
CA ARG A 480 3.85 16.83 -6.71
C ARG A 480 4.44 17.31 -5.38
N ILE A 481 4.77 18.60 -5.27
CA ILE A 481 5.18 19.21 -4.00
C ILE A 481 4.03 19.16 -2.98
N LEU A 482 2.81 19.47 -3.39
CA LEU A 482 1.63 19.34 -2.54
C LEU A 482 1.45 17.91 -2.03
N VAL A 483 1.58 16.91 -2.90
CA VAL A 483 1.53 15.50 -2.50
C VAL A 483 2.64 15.16 -1.51
N PHE A 484 3.87 15.64 -1.73
CA PHE A 484 4.97 15.44 -0.80
C PHE A 484 4.63 15.94 0.62
N VAL A 485 4.09 17.16 0.72
CA VAL A 485 3.66 17.76 1.99
C VAL A 485 2.54 16.92 2.63
N LEU A 486 1.53 16.51 1.86
CA LEU A 486 0.42 15.68 2.35
C LEU A 486 0.90 14.34 2.90
N LEU A 487 1.79 13.65 2.17
CA LEU A 487 2.37 12.38 2.60
C LEU A 487 3.21 12.53 3.87
N HIS A 488 4.02 13.59 3.97
CA HIS A 488 4.87 13.85 5.12
C HIS A 488 4.08 14.21 6.39
N PHE A 489 3.05 15.06 6.27
CA PHE A 489 2.18 15.40 7.40
C PHE A 489 1.42 14.18 7.92
N TYR A 490 0.99 13.30 7.01
CA TYR A 490 0.29 12.08 7.37
C TYR A 490 1.20 11.06 8.07
N ALA A 491 2.43 10.87 7.59
CA ALA A 491 3.41 9.99 8.24
C ALA A 491 3.63 10.42 9.71
N ARG A 492 3.74 11.73 9.97
CA ARG A 492 3.84 12.28 11.33
C ARG A 492 2.58 12.07 12.17
N LYS A 493 1.39 12.19 11.59
CA LYS A 493 0.11 12.00 12.32
C LYS A 493 -0.04 10.56 12.82
N ASN A 494 0.33 9.56 12.02
CA ASN A 494 0.32 8.16 12.44
C ASN A 494 1.35 7.87 13.53
N VAL A 495 2.56 8.43 13.44
CA VAL A 495 3.58 8.30 14.49
C VAL A 495 3.16 8.99 15.79
N SER A 496 2.51 10.15 15.71
CA SER A 496 1.98 10.89 16.85
C SER A 496 0.84 10.13 17.54
N LEU A 497 -0.10 9.56 16.78
CA LEU A 497 -1.15 8.70 17.32
C LEU A 497 -0.55 7.48 18.03
N HIS A 498 0.45 6.84 17.42
CA HIS A 498 1.12 5.69 18.04
C HIS A 498 1.87 6.07 19.33
N ARG A 499 2.50 7.26 19.39
CA ARG A 499 3.08 7.80 20.63
C ARG A 499 2.04 8.21 21.66
N LEU A 500 0.88 8.72 21.25
CA LEU A 500 -0.22 9.09 22.16
C LEU A 500 -0.86 7.86 22.81
N PHE A 501 -1.03 6.77 22.05
CA PHE A 501 -1.46 5.49 22.61
C PHE A 501 -0.41 4.87 23.53
N ARG A 502 0.89 5.06 23.26
CA ARG A 502 1.97 4.64 24.15
C ARG A 502 2.10 5.52 25.40
N GLY A 503 1.82 6.82 25.29
CA GLY A 503 1.89 7.78 26.39
C GLY A 503 0.70 7.69 27.37
N LYS A 504 -0.47 7.26 26.90
CA LYS A 504 -1.64 7.07 27.78
C LYS A 504 -1.57 5.83 28.68
N HIS A 505 -0.67 4.88 28.41
CA HIS A 505 -0.44 3.74 29.30
C HIS A 505 0.57 4.02 30.42
N ASN A 506 1.31 5.13 30.35
CA ASN A 506 2.31 5.49 31.37
C ASN A 506 1.84 6.59 32.34
N SER A 507 0.57 7.05 32.29
CA SER A 507 0.09 8.12 33.17
C SER A 507 -1.10 7.76 34.07
N THR A 508 -1.38 6.47 34.25
CA THR A 508 -2.29 5.98 35.30
C THR A 508 -1.63 4.79 35.98
N ALA A 509 -0.63 5.09 36.80
CA ALA A 509 -0.15 4.26 37.89
C ALA A 509 -0.14 5.16 39.13
#